data_AF-A0A9E5BQ00-F1
#
_entry.id   AF-A0A9E5BQ00-F1
#
_cell.length_a   1.000
_cell.length_b   1.000
_cell.length_c   1.000
_cell.angle_alpha   90.00
_cell.angle_beta   90.00
_cell.angle_gamma   90.00
#
_symmetry.space_group_name_H-M   'P 1'
#
loop_
_entity.id
_entity.type
_entity.pdbx_description
1 polymer ?
#
loop_
_entity_poly.entity_id
_entity_poly.type
_entity_poly.pdbx_seq_one_letter_code
_entity_poly.pdbx_strand_id
1 'polypeptide(L)'
;MAILDFQNDAVAGERGKDYSGIHHIGFECEDLEDVEKKLAAHNSSPMDEVNKALGVGMGGPRHANVEIKYTGPNGEMIDVSAHGWVGTRGFD
;
A
#
# COMPACT_ATOMS: atom_id res chain seq x y z
N MET A 1 -19.27 1.96 -1.46
CA MET A 1 -18.73 2.99 -0.56
C MET A 1 -17.57 2.37 0.20
N ALA A 2 -16.36 2.55 -0.30
CA ALA A 2 -15.15 2.21 0.43
C ALA A 2 -15.03 3.18 1.60
N ILE A 3 -14.41 2.76 2.70
CA ILE A 3 -14.19 3.62 3.86
C ILE A 3 -13.22 4.79 3.52
N LEU A 4 -12.58 4.75 2.35
CA LEU A 4 -11.67 5.76 1.82
C LEU A 4 -12.15 6.24 0.45
N ASP A 5 -12.17 7.56 0.24
CA ASP A 5 -12.59 8.21 -1.00
C ASP A 5 -11.45 8.25 -2.03
N PHE A 6 -11.37 7.20 -2.85
CA PHE A 6 -10.34 7.11 -3.89
C PHE A 6 -10.62 8.10 -5.02
N GLN A 7 -9.60 8.89 -5.38
CA GLN A 7 -9.72 9.94 -6.37
C GLN A 7 -9.98 9.39 -7.80
N ASN A 8 -9.47 8.20 -8.12
CA ASN A 8 -9.65 7.56 -9.42
C ASN A 8 -9.38 6.03 -9.36
N ASP A 9 -9.75 5.32 -10.43
CA ASP A 9 -9.60 3.86 -10.50
C ASP A 9 -8.14 3.41 -10.61
N ALA A 10 -7.25 4.24 -11.16
CA ALA A 10 -5.83 3.90 -11.27
C ALA A 10 -5.18 3.73 -9.89
N VAL A 11 -5.59 4.52 -8.90
CA VAL A 11 -5.14 4.37 -7.50
C VAL A 11 -5.98 3.38 -6.69
N ALA A 12 -7.18 3.05 -7.15
CA ALA A 12 -8.05 2.05 -6.53
C ALA A 12 -7.71 0.61 -6.95
N GLY A 13 -6.89 0.42 -7.99
CA GLY A 13 -6.54 -0.91 -8.47
C GLY A 13 -7.76 -1.72 -8.90
N GLU A 14 -7.67 -3.05 -8.82
CA GLU A 14 -8.68 -3.96 -9.40
C GLU A 14 -10.08 -3.83 -8.81
N ARG A 15 -10.21 -3.43 -7.54
CA ARG A 15 -11.52 -3.27 -6.89
C ARG A 15 -12.27 -2.03 -7.38
N GLY A 16 -11.56 -1.02 -7.90
CA GLY A 16 -12.14 0.23 -8.37
C GLY A 16 -12.67 1.13 -7.25
N LYS A 17 -12.85 2.42 -7.58
CA LYS A 17 -13.24 3.45 -6.60
C LYS A 17 -14.62 3.25 -5.99
N ASP A 18 -15.52 2.56 -6.70
CA ASP A 18 -16.92 2.37 -6.30
C ASP A 18 -17.12 1.16 -5.37
N TYR A 19 -16.06 0.38 -5.11
CA TYR A 19 -16.09 -0.78 -4.21
C TYR A 19 -16.62 -0.43 -2.81
N SER A 20 -17.17 -1.40 -2.10
CA SER A 20 -17.66 -1.24 -0.73
C SER A 20 -17.13 -2.37 0.15
N GLY A 21 -16.21 -2.04 1.06
CA GLY A 21 -15.54 -3.00 1.94
C GLY A 21 -14.15 -2.53 2.33
N ILE A 22 -13.36 -3.40 2.97
CA ILE A 22 -11.94 -3.16 3.22
C ILE A 22 -11.24 -3.07 1.88
N HIS A 23 -10.60 -1.96 1.56
CA HIS A 23 -9.95 -1.76 0.27
C HIS A 23 -8.44 -1.99 0.35
N HIS A 24 -7.81 -1.49 1.41
CA HIS A 24 -6.42 -1.77 1.75
C HIS A 24 -6.21 -1.84 3.26
N ILE A 25 -5.11 -2.46 3.65
CA ILE A 25 -4.64 -2.56 5.04
C ILE A 25 -3.16 -2.23 5.05
N GLY A 26 -2.76 -1.33 5.94
CA GLY A 26 -1.35 -0.93 6.09
C GLY A 26 -0.67 -1.59 7.28
N PHE A 27 0.58 -1.98 7.09
CA PHE A 27 1.47 -2.49 8.14
C PHE A 27 2.72 -1.62 8.22
N GLU A 28 3.02 -1.15 9.44
CA GLU A 28 4.34 -0.59 9.73
C GLU A 28 5.29 -1.74 10.07
N CYS A 29 6.46 -1.79 9.41
CA CYS A 29 7.41 -2.90 9.53
C CYS A 29 8.84 -2.39 9.71
N GLU A 30 9.59 -2.97 10.63
CA GLU A 30 10.96 -2.52 10.90
C GLU A 30 11.97 -2.95 9.82
N ASP A 31 11.71 -4.07 9.14
CA ASP A 31 12.58 -4.64 8.10
C ASP A 31 11.78 -4.89 6.81
N LEU A 32 11.97 -4.01 5.83
CA LEU A 32 11.30 -4.11 4.53
C LEU A 32 11.83 -5.26 3.68
N GLU A 33 13.11 -5.59 3.80
CA GLU A 33 13.72 -6.63 2.97
C GLU A 33 13.21 -8.02 3.37
N ASP A 34 13.08 -8.27 4.68
CA ASP A 34 12.47 -9.49 5.20
C ASP A 34 10.98 -9.58 4.81
N VAL A 35 10.24 -8.47 4.89
CA VAL A 35 8.83 -8.43 4.49
C VAL A 35 8.67 -8.67 2.99
N GLU A 36 9.48 -8.05 2.14
CA GLU A 36 9.50 -8.28 0.69
C GLU A 36 9.73 -9.75 0.35
N LYS A 37 10.71 -10.39 1.00
CA LYS A 37 10.99 -11.83 0.82
C LYS A 37 9.80 -12.70 1.22
N LYS A 38 9.14 -12.39 2.34
CA LYS A 38 7.95 -13.12 2.80
C LYS A 38 6.78 -12.95 1.83
N LEU A 39 6.53 -11.73 1.36
CA LEU A 39 5.47 -11.43 0.40
C LEU A 39 5.70 -12.16 -0.93
N ALA A 40 6.93 -12.12 -1.45
CA ALA A 40 7.30 -12.85 -2.65
C ALA A 40 7.11 -14.38 -2.49
N ALA A 41 7.49 -14.95 -1.34
CA ALA A 41 7.28 -16.36 -1.03
C ALA A 41 5.79 -16.78 -0.98
N HIS A 42 4.88 -15.82 -0.79
CA HIS A 42 3.44 -16.03 -0.73
C HIS A 42 2.68 -15.50 -1.96
N ASN A 43 3.37 -15.31 -3.10
CA ASN A 43 2.80 -14.80 -4.35
C ASN A 43 2.13 -13.41 -4.21
N SER A 44 2.58 -12.61 -3.25
CA SER A 44 2.16 -11.23 -3.08
C SER A 44 3.13 -10.34 -3.86
N SER A 45 2.78 -10.07 -5.11
CA SER A 45 3.60 -9.24 -6.01
C SER A 45 3.37 -7.75 -5.74
N PRO A 46 4.40 -6.90 -5.97
CA PRO A 46 4.21 -5.46 -6.04
C PRO A 46 3.16 -5.06 -7.07
N MET A 47 2.32 -4.08 -6.74
CA MET A 47 1.30 -3.54 -7.62
C MET A 47 1.88 -2.40 -8.48
N ASP A 48 2.75 -2.71 -9.44
CA ASP A 48 3.56 -1.72 -10.18
C ASP A 48 2.77 -0.55 -10.77
N GLU A 49 1.62 -0.80 -11.41
CA GLU A 49 0.80 0.26 -12.01
C GLU A 49 0.19 1.19 -10.95
N VAL A 50 -0.24 0.64 -9.82
CA VAL A 50 -0.77 1.41 -8.68
C VAL A 50 0.36 2.19 -8.02
N ASN A 51 1.51 1.55 -7.79
CA ASN A 51 2.69 2.17 -7.19
C ASN A 51 3.18 3.34 -8.04
N LYS A 52 3.23 3.17 -9.37
CA LYS A 52 3.55 4.22 -10.33
C LYS A 52 2.53 5.35 -10.33
N ALA A 53 1.23 5.05 -10.31
CA ALA A 53 0.18 6.07 -10.26
C ALA A 53 0.25 6.91 -8.98
N LEU A 54 0.72 6.33 -7.88
CA LEU A 54 0.90 6.99 -6.59
C LEU A 54 2.29 7.63 -6.40
N GLY A 55 3.24 7.36 -7.30
CA GLY A 55 4.62 7.82 -7.18
C GLY A 55 5.40 7.17 -6.02
N VAL A 56 5.00 5.98 -5.57
CA VAL A 56 5.62 5.22 -4.46
C VAL A 56 6.50 4.10 -5.02
N GLY A 57 7.48 3.62 -4.24
CA GLY A 57 8.37 2.52 -4.64
C GLY A 57 9.43 2.86 -5.70
N MET A 58 9.51 4.12 -6.17
CA MET A 58 10.34 4.53 -7.32
C MET A 58 11.62 5.30 -6.94
N GLY A 59 12.16 5.10 -5.73
CA GLY A 59 13.47 5.65 -5.31
C GLY A 59 13.58 7.19 -5.25
N GLY A 60 12.45 7.91 -5.28
CA GLY A 60 12.40 9.37 -5.15
C GLY A 60 12.46 9.88 -3.70
N PRO A 61 12.49 11.22 -3.48
CA PRO A 61 12.50 11.80 -2.14
C PRO A 61 11.33 11.26 -1.30
N ARG A 62 11.65 10.67 -0.12
CA ARG A 62 10.72 10.04 0.83
C ARG A 62 9.76 11.06 1.46
N HIS A 63 8.83 11.60 0.67
CA HIS A 63 7.85 12.59 1.13
C HIS A 63 6.41 12.06 1.19
N ALA A 64 6.17 10.80 0.82
CA ALA A 64 4.84 10.20 0.85
C ALA A 64 4.84 8.94 1.73
N ASN A 65 3.87 8.86 2.62
CA ASN A 65 3.74 7.90 3.72
C ASN A 65 3.37 6.47 3.28
N VAL A 66 3.73 6.04 2.07
CA VAL A 66 3.55 4.67 1.57
C VAL A 66 4.79 4.30 0.78
N GLU A 67 5.48 3.23 1.17
CA GLU A 67 6.70 2.83 0.49
C GLU A 67 6.39 1.93 -0.70
N ILE A 68 5.64 0.84 -0.52
CA ILE A 68 5.22 -0.07 -1.61
C ILE A 68 3.87 -0.73 -1.30
N LYS A 69 3.04 -0.93 -2.32
CA LYS A 69 1.78 -1.67 -2.26
C LYS A 69 1.89 -3.04 -2.93
N TYR A 70 1.25 -4.04 -2.33
CA TYR A 70 1.24 -5.44 -2.76
C TYR A 70 -0.16 -6.02 -2.84
N THR A 71 -0.31 -7.12 -3.57
CA THR A 71 -1.58 -7.86 -3.67
C THR A 71 -1.80 -8.76 -2.46
N GLY A 72 -2.94 -8.61 -1.79
CA GLY A 72 -3.40 -9.49 -0.72
C GLY A 72 -4.20 -10.70 -1.22
N PRO A 73 -4.39 -11.71 -0.35
CA PRO A 73 -5.01 -12.99 -0.71
C PRO A 73 -6.44 -12.90 -1.28
N ASN A 74 -7.21 -11.87 -0.96
CA ASN A 74 -8.57 -11.69 -1.51
C ASN A 74 -8.67 -10.49 -2.47
N GLY A 75 -7.55 -9.97 -2.96
CA GLY A 75 -7.49 -8.81 -3.85
C GLY A 75 -7.53 -7.46 -3.11
N GLU A 76 -7.36 -7.47 -1.79
CA GLU A 76 -7.06 -6.26 -1.03
C GLU A 76 -5.66 -5.78 -1.35
N MET A 77 -5.44 -4.50 -1.18
CA MET A 77 -4.13 -3.90 -1.32
C MET A 77 -3.44 -3.86 0.05
N ILE A 78 -2.21 -4.35 0.13
CA ILE A 78 -1.42 -4.37 1.35
C ILE A 78 -0.36 -3.28 1.25
N ASP A 79 -0.38 -2.33 2.17
CA ASP A 79 0.57 -1.22 2.20
C ASP A 79 1.67 -1.55 3.21
N VAL A 80 2.92 -1.53 2.79
CA VAL A 80 4.08 -1.73 3.66
C VAL A 80 4.84 -0.42 3.80
N SER A 81 5.18 -0.05 5.03
CA SER A 81 5.93 1.17 5.36
C SER A 81 6.87 0.94 6.54
N ALA A 82 8.12 1.35 6.46
CA ALA A 82 9.05 1.35 7.59
C ALA A 82 8.90 2.58 8.49
N HIS A 83 8.33 3.65 7.97
CA HIS A 83 8.25 4.94 8.64
C HIS A 83 6.86 5.21 9.21
N GLY A 84 5.90 4.33 8.91
CA GLY A 84 4.49 4.48 9.28
C GLY A 84 3.79 5.57 8.49
N TRP A 85 2.72 6.11 9.07
CA TRP A 85 1.94 7.23 8.55
C TRP A 85 1.96 8.39 9.54
N VAL A 86 1.62 9.59 9.08
CA VAL A 86 1.39 10.73 9.97
C VAL A 86 0.34 10.34 11.01
N GLY A 87 0.69 10.47 12.30
CA GLY A 87 -0.16 10.09 13.43
C GLY A 87 0.02 8.64 13.92
N THR A 88 0.88 7.83 13.29
CA THR A 88 1.19 6.47 13.79
C THR A 88 1.98 6.50 15.10
N ARG A 89 2.92 7.44 15.24
CA ARG A 89 3.54 7.81 16.50
C ARG A 89 2.80 9.05 17.00
N GLY A 90 2.51 9.13 18.30
CA GLY A 90 1.64 10.17 18.89
C GLY A 90 2.11 11.60 18.64
N PHE A 91 1.35 12.58 19.13
CA PHE A 91 1.79 13.97 19.14
C PHE A 91 2.86 14.14 20.23
N ASP A 92 4.11 13.90 19.89
CA ASP A 92 5.27 14.25 20.74
C ASP A 92 5.40 15.77 20.87
#